data_AF-A0A0M9GRW4-F1
#
_entry.id   AF-A0A0M9GRW4-F1
#
_cell.length_a   1.000
_cell.length_b   1.000
_cell.length_c   1.000
_cell.angle_alpha   90.00
_cell.angle_beta   90.00
_cell.angle_gamma   90.00
#
_symmetry.space_group_name_H-M   'P 1'
#
loop_
_entity.id
_entity.type
_entity.pdbx_description
1 polymer ?
#
loop_
_entity_poly.entity_id
_entity_poly.type
_entity_poly.pdbx_seq_one_letter_code
_entity_poly.pdbx_strand_id
1 'polypeptide(L)'
;MKWLILFHVIVAVVGIGPTFFGIILLRKHQTISDLRHNVLLQHKLDYFPKIGGTLAVITGILLVLFGNYGSIFQIWLLVSLVIYLSIQVIVIGFISPALNDLQRWLLHPENRASTQLPAQQDAALHKISNLYLLTCILGFLIFVLMIIKPA
;
A
#
# COMPACT_ATOMS: atom_id res chain seq x y z
N MET A 1 -16.49 -9.83 19.85
CA MET A 1 -15.44 -8.80 19.68
C MET A 1 -14.02 -9.36 19.48
N LYS A 2 -13.52 -10.27 20.34
CA LYS A 2 -12.13 -10.80 20.22
C LYS A 2 -11.80 -11.39 18.84
N TRP A 3 -12.72 -12.17 18.26
CA TRP A 3 -12.58 -12.76 16.93
C TRP A 3 -12.55 -11.73 15.79
N LEU A 4 -13.36 -10.67 15.89
CA LEU A 4 -13.37 -9.58 14.91
C LEU A 4 -12.06 -8.80 14.94
N ILE A 5 -11.51 -8.55 16.13
CA ILE A 5 -10.20 -7.92 16.29
C ILE A 5 -9.10 -8.79 15.68
N LEU A 6 -9.09 -10.10 15.98
CA LEU A 6 -8.11 -11.03 15.40
C LEU A 6 -8.18 -11.02 13.88
N PHE A 7 -9.38 -11.13 13.32
CA PHE A 7 -9.59 -11.10 11.88
C PHE A 7 -9.13 -9.76 11.27
N HIS A 8 -9.50 -8.63 11.87
CA HIS A 8 -9.08 -7.31 11.44
C HIS A 8 -7.55 -7.19 11.38
N VAL A 9 -6.85 -7.59 12.45
CA VAL A 9 -5.39 -7.50 12.52
C VAL A 9 -4.73 -8.40 11.47
N ILE A 10 -5.16 -9.66 11.32
CA ILE A 10 -4.59 -10.58 10.32
C ILE A 10 -4.75 -10.01 8.91
N VAL A 11 -5.96 -9.56 8.58
CA VAL A 11 -6.27 -9.03 7.24
C VAL A 11 -5.52 -7.71 6.99
N ALA A 12 -5.36 -6.86 8.00
CA ALA A 12 -4.57 -5.63 7.90
C ALA A 12 -3.09 -5.91 7.64
N VAL A 13 -2.49 -6.86 8.37
CA VAL A 13 -1.08 -7.24 8.20
C VAL A 13 -0.85 -7.85 6.82
N VAL A 14 -1.69 -8.80 6.41
CA VAL A 14 -1.61 -9.44 5.09
C VAL A 14 -1.88 -8.44 3.96
N GLY A 15 -2.80 -7.50 4.16
CA GLY A 15 -3.14 -6.47 3.19
C GLY A 15 -2.01 -5.46 2.98
N ILE A 16 -1.43 -4.91 4.05
CA ILE A 16 -0.40 -3.87 3.96
C ILE A 16 0.98 -4.46 3.67
N GLY A 17 1.32 -5.63 4.22
CA GLY A 17 2.68 -6.21 4.16
C GLY A 17 3.35 -6.17 2.77
N PRO A 18 2.67 -6.59 1.69
CA PRO A 18 3.21 -6.55 0.34
C PRO A 18 3.60 -5.16 -0.18
N THR A 19 3.05 -4.09 0.40
CA THR A 19 3.35 -2.69 0.06
C THR A 19 4.80 -2.33 0.37
N PHE A 20 5.42 -2.97 1.37
CA PHE A 20 6.82 -2.76 1.72
C PHE A 20 7.80 -3.23 0.63
N PHE A 21 7.39 -4.11 -0.27
CA PHE A 21 8.25 -4.52 -1.38
C PHE A 21 8.35 -3.44 -2.48
N GLY A 22 7.39 -2.51 -2.55
CA GLY A 22 7.36 -1.45 -3.57
C GLY A 22 8.60 -0.57 -3.56
N ILE A 23 9.17 -0.28 -2.38
CA ILE A 23 10.41 0.50 -2.26
C ILE A 23 11.63 -0.21 -2.86
N ILE A 24 11.65 -1.55 -2.86
CA ILE A 24 12.77 -2.36 -3.36
C ILE A 24 12.58 -2.67 -4.84
N LEU A 25 11.36 -3.07 -5.23
CA LEU A 25 11.02 -3.46 -6.59
C LEU A 25 11.00 -2.25 -7.54
N LEU A 26 10.57 -1.09 -7.07
CA LEU A 26 10.52 0.15 -7.85
C LEU A 26 11.62 1.12 -7.45
N ARG A 27 12.77 0.61 -7.03
CA ARG A 27 13.95 1.43 -6.69
C ARG A 27 14.49 2.15 -7.92
N LYS A 28 15.14 3.28 -7.67
CA LYS A 28 15.80 4.11 -8.69
C LYS A 28 17.05 3.41 -9.23
N HIS A 29 17.50 3.80 -10.43
CA HIS A 29 18.75 3.34 -11.06
C HIS A 29 18.86 1.82 -11.32
N GLN A 30 17.73 1.12 -11.42
CA GLN A 30 17.71 -0.26 -11.90
C GLN A 30 17.73 -0.33 -13.43
N THR A 31 18.14 -1.46 -13.99
CA THR A 31 18.11 -1.64 -15.45
C THR A 31 16.66 -1.68 -15.95
N ILE A 32 16.41 -1.29 -17.21
CA ILE A 32 15.05 -1.42 -17.79
C ILE A 32 14.56 -2.87 -17.77
N SER A 33 15.45 -3.83 -17.97
CA SER A 33 15.10 -5.25 -17.92
C SER A 33 14.55 -5.65 -16.55
N ASP A 34 15.26 -5.25 -15.48
CA ASP A 34 14.81 -5.50 -14.10
C ASP A 34 13.49 -4.77 -13.83
N LEU A 35 13.35 -3.53 -14.28
CA LEU A 35 12.14 -2.75 -14.06
C LEU A 35 10.91 -3.39 -14.72
N ARG A 36 11.04 -3.92 -15.94
CA ARG A 36 9.95 -4.64 -16.63
C ARG A 36 9.48 -5.84 -15.81
N HIS A 37 10.42 -6.60 -15.24
CA HIS A 37 10.09 -7.73 -14.38
C HIS A 37 9.45 -7.27 -13.06
N ASN A 38 10.07 -6.29 -12.40
CA ASN A 38 9.67 -5.82 -11.08
C ASN A 38 8.30 -5.13 -11.09
N VAL A 39 7.97 -4.39 -12.14
CA VAL A 39 6.64 -3.77 -12.31
C VAL A 39 5.55 -4.83 -12.41
N LEU A 40 5.77 -5.92 -13.16
CA LEU A 40 4.83 -7.03 -13.25
C LEU A 40 4.64 -7.73 -11.89
N LEU A 41 5.72 -7.92 -11.14
CA LEU A 41 5.66 -8.48 -9.80
C LEU A 41 4.90 -7.54 -8.85
N GLN A 42 5.23 -6.25 -8.87
CA GLN A 42 4.58 -5.25 -8.01
C GLN A 42 3.08 -5.14 -8.33
N HIS A 43 2.68 -5.20 -9.60
CA HIS A 43 1.27 -5.18 -9.98
C HIS A 43 0.48 -6.36 -9.37
N LYS A 44 1.11 -7.53 -9.22
CA LYS A 44 0.51 -8.67 -8.51
C LYS A 44 0.44 -8.44 -7.01
N LEU A 45 1.47 -7.83 -6.41
CA LEU A 45 1.48 -7.50 -4.98
C LEU A 45 0.42 -6.46 -4.62
N ASP A 46 0.08 -5.56 -5.54
CA ASP A 46 -0.95 -4.53 -5.34
C ASP A 46 -2.37 -5.09 -5.15
N TYR A 47 -2.62 -6.37 -5.46
CA TYR A 47 -3.91 -7.01 -5.12
C TYR A 47 -4.12 -7.16 -3.62
N PHE A 48 -3.06 -7.35 -2.84
CA PHE A 48 -3.14 -7.51 -1.40
C PHE A 48 -3.68 -6.27 -0.68
N PRO A 49 -3.13 -5.06 -0.87
CA PRO A 49 -3.70 -3.87 -0.26
C PRO A 49 -5.07 -3.54 -0.82
N LYS A 50 -5.39 -3.89 -2.09
CA LYS A 50 -6.75 -3.69 -2.63
C LYS A 50 -7.79 -4.55 -1.91
N ILE A 51 -7.52 -5.84 -1.74
CA ILE A 51 -8.47 -6.79 -1.15
C ILE A 51 -8.39 -6.73 0.38
N GLY A 52 -7.22 -7.04 0.93
CA GLY A 52 -6.97 -7.03 2.37
C GLY A 52 -7.15 -5.65 2.97
N GLY A 53 -6.72 -4.59 2.29
CA GLY A 53 -6.95 -3.23 2.77
C GLY A 53 -8.42 -2.83 2.82
N THR A 54 -9.20 -3.17 1.80
CA THR A 54 -10.66 -2.92 1.82
C THR A 54 -11.34 -3.70 2.95
N LEU A 55 -10.99 -4.97 3.15
CA LEU A 55 -11.52 -5.77 4.25
C LEU A 55 -11.11 -5.23 5.62
N ALA A 56 -9.87 -4.75 5.77
CA ALA A 56 -9.40 -4.12 7.00
C ALA A 56 -10.16 -2.82 7.29
N VAL A 57 -10.47 -2.00 6.28
CA VAL A 57 -11.30 -0.80 6.44
C VAL A 57 -12.70 -1.17 6.91
N ILE A 58 -13.37 -2.13 6.25
CA ILE A 58 -14.71 -2.58 6.63
C ILE A 58 -14.71 -3.06 8.07
N THR A 59 -13.79 -3.95 8.42
CA THR A 59 -13.70 -4.50 9.78
C THR A 59 -13.30 -3.44 10.81
N GLY A 60 -12.48 -2.45 10.45
CA GLY A 60 -12.16 -1.30 11.30
C GLY A 60 -13.36 -0.41 11.59
N ILE A 61 -14.19 -0.13 10.59
CA ILE A 61 -15.46 0.59 10.76
C ILE A 61 -16.39 -0.21 11.69
N LEU A 62 -16.53 -1.52 11.47
CA LEU A 62 -17.34 -2.38 12.33
C LEU A 62 -16.84 -2.37 13.79
N LEU A 63 -15.52 -2.34 14.01
CA LEU A 63 -14.95 -2.21 15.36
C LEU A 63 -15.26 -0.86 15.99
N VAL A 64 -15.26 0.24 15.25
CA VAL A 64 -15.63 1.56 15.77
C VAL A 64 -17.13 1.64 16.11
N LEU A 65 -17.99 1.08 15.26
CA LEU A 65 -19.46 1.15 15.43
C LEU A 65 -19.98 0.23 16.53
N PHE A 66 -19.47 -1.00 16.61
CA PHE A 66 -19.95 -2.02 17.56
C PHE A 66 -19.05 -2.17 18.79
N GLY A 67 -17.92 -1.48 18.81
CA GLY A 67 -17.00 -1.43 19.93
C GLY A 67 -17.48 -0.52 21.04
N ASN A 68 -17.44 -1.01 22.28
CA ASN A 68 -17.59 -0.18 23.47
C ASN A 68 -16.27 -0.18 24.23
N TYR A 69 -15.31 0.63 23.74
CA TYR A 69 -13.92 0.61 24.21
C TYR A 69 -13.57 1.78 25.15
N GLY A 70 -14.52 2.69 25.44
CA GLY A 70 -14.26 3.94 26.17
C GLY A 70 -13.59 5.01 25.29
N SER A 71 -13.54 6.26 25.76
CA SER A 71 -13.19 7.42 24.92
C SER A 71 -11.77 7.37 24.33
N ILE A 72 -10.78 6.97 25.13
CA ILE A 72 -9.36 6.95 24.72
C ILE A 72 -9.13 5.90 23.62
N PHE A 73 -9.66 4.69 23.80
CA PHE A 73 -9.55 3.63 22.79
C PHE A 73 -10.38 3.94 21.54
N GLN A 74 -11.53 4.59 21.67
CA GLN A 74 -12.35 5.01 20.53
C GLN A 74 -11.54 5.97 19.64
N ILE A 75 -10.86 6.95 20.24
CA ILE A 75 -9.99 7.89 19.54
C ILE A 75 -8.81 7.16 18.88
N TRP A 76 -8.19 6.23 19.60
CA TRP A 76 -7.07 5.44 19.07
C TRP A 76 -7.46 4.62 17.83
N LEU A 77 -8.62 3.95 17.89
CA LEU A 77 -9.17 3.20 16.77
C LEU A 77 -9.52 4.12 15.60
N LEU A 78 -10.08 5.30 15.88
CA LEU A 78 -10.42 6.27 14.85
C LEU A 78 -9.17 6.81 14.13
N VAL A 79 -8.12 7.18 14.88
CA VAL A 79 -6.84 7.63 14.30
C VAL A 79 -6.22 6.54 13.43
N SER A 80 -6.20 5.30 13.93
CA SER A 80 -5.70 4.15 13.17
C SER A 80 -6.51 3.94 11.88
N LEU A 81 -7.83 4.05 11.95
CA LEU A 81 -8.71 3.91 10.78
C LEU A 81 -8.48 5.02 9.75
N VAL A 82 -8.28 6.27 10.18
CA VAL A 82 -8.00 7.40 9.29
C VAL A 82 -6.66 7.22 8.56
N ILE A 83 -5.62 6.79 9.28
CA ILE A 83 -4.32 6.49 8.66
C ILE A 83 -4.47 5.35 7.64
N TYR A 84 -5.21 4.30 7.99
CA TYR A 84 -5.45 3.16 7.10
C TYR A 84 -6.22 3.56 5.84
N LEU A 85 -7.27 4.37 5.98
CA LEU A 85 -8.01 4.93 4.85
C LEU A 85 -7.11 5.78 3.94
N SER A 86 -6.22 6.57 4.53
CA SER A 86 -5.25 7.39 3.78
C SER A 86 -4.30 6.52 2.96
N ILE A 87 -3.79 5.43 3.55
CA ILE A 87 -3.01 4.42 2.82
C ILE A 87 -3.80 3.87 1.63
N GLN A 88 -5.07 3.51 1.84
CA GLN A 88 -5.91 2.94 0.79
C GLN A 88 -6.11 3.91 -0.38
N VAL A 89 -6.34 5.19 -0.07
CA VAL A 89 -6.47 6.25 -1.08
C VAL A 89 -5.15 6.45 -1.83
N ILE A 90 -4.00 6.44 -1.15
CA ILE A 90 -2.69 6.55 -1.79
C ILE A 90 -2.45 5.38 -2.74
N VAL A 91 -2.68 4.15 -2.28
CA VAL A 91 -2.42 2.93 -3.07
C VAL A 91 -3.37 2.82 -4.26
N ILE A 92 -4.68 2.89 -4.03
CA ILE A 92 -5.69 2.71 -5.09
C ILE A 92 -5.79 3.93 -5.99
N GLY A 93 -5.78 5.13 -5.41
CA GLY A 93 -6.05 6.39 -6.12
C GLY A 93 -4.84 6.96 -6.85
N PHE A 94 -3.61 6.71 -6.37
CA PHE A 94 -2.41 7.35 -6.92
C PHE A 94 -1.37 6.35 -7.42
N ILE A 95 -0.98 5.38 -6.60
CA ILE A 95 0.08 4.42 -6.96
C ILE A 95 -0.35 3.50 -8.08
N SER A 96 -1.47 2.79 -7.91
CA SER A 96 -1.93 1.79 -8.88
C SER A 96 -2.16 2.35 -10.29
N PRO A 97 -2.82 3.52 -10.49
CA PRO A 97 -2.96 4.11 -11.82
C PRO A 97 -1.60 4.44 -12.46
N ALA A 98 -0.71 5.10 -11.71
CA ALA A 98 0.61 5.47 -12.21
C ALA A 98 1.47 4.24 -12.54
N LEU A 99 1.40 3.19 -11.72
CA LEU A 99 2.08 1.92 -11.98
C LEU A 99 1.55 1.25 -13.25
N ASN A 100 0.24 1.31 -13.49
CA ASN A 100 -0.37 0.76 -14.71
C ASN A 100 0.04 1.53 -15.96
N ASP A 101 0.15 2.87 -15.88
CA ASP A 101 0.66 3.69 -16.99
C ASP A 101 2.12 3.34 -17.29
N LEU A 102 2.96 3.25 -16.26
CA LEU A 102 4.37 2.87 -16.40
C LEU A 102 4.52 1.46 -16.99
N GLN A 103 3.72 0.49 -16.51
CA GLN A 103 3.69 -0.86 -17.04
C GLN A 103 3.30 -0.90 -18.51
N ARG A 104 2.24 -0.16 -18.90
CA ARG A 104 1.80 -0.08 -20.30
C ARG A 104 2.92 0.42 -21.20
N TRP A 105 3.64 1.46 -20.79
CA TRP A 105 4.77 1.97 -21.55
C TRP A 105 5.91 0.94 -21.63
N LEU A 106 6.30 0.34 -20.50
CA LEU A 106 7.40 -0.62 -20.41
C LEU A 106 7.21 -1.89 -21.24
N LEU A 107 5.96 -2.34 -21.37
CA LEU A 107 5.59 -3.57 -22.07
C LEU A 107 5.14 -3.32 -23.52
N HIS A 108 5.03 -2.06 -23.94
CA HIS A 108 4.67 -1.73 -25.32
C HIS A 108 5.72 -2.27 -26.31
N PRO A 109 5.32 -2.90 -27.43
CA PRO A 109 6.26 -3.49 -28.39
C PRO A 109 7.33 -2.52 -28.89
N GLU A 110 6.96 -1.26 -29.14
CA GLU A 110 7.86 -0.21 -29.64
C GLU A 110 8.97 0.15 -28.64
N ASN A 111 8.70 -0.01 -27.34
CA ASN A 111 9.64 0.36 -26.28
C ASN A 111 10.54 -0.81 -25.86
N ARG A 112 10.42 -1.99 -26.48
CA ARG A 112 11.20 -3.18 -26.09
C ARG A 112 12.71 -2.99 -26.24
N ALA A 113 13.13 -2.30 -27.30
CA ALA A 113 14.53 -2.01 -27.58
C ALA A 113 15.12 -0.87 -26.72
N SER A 114 14.28 -0.12 -25.99
CA SER A 114 14.73 0.98 -25.14
C SER A 114 15.63 0.47 -24.01
N THR A 115 16.78 1.11 -23.85
CA THR A 115 17.76 0.83 -22.78
C THR A 115 17.66 1.81 -21.62
N GLN A 116 16.99 2.96 -21.83
CA GLN A 116 16.79 4.00 -20.84
C GLN A 116 15.34 4.52 -20.81
N LEU A 117 14.90 4.97 -19.63
CA LEU A 117 13.58 5.57 -19.47
C LEU A 117 13.61 7.00 -20.01
N PRO A 118 12.61 7.42 -20.80
CA PRO A 118 12.43 8.82 -21.09
C PRO A 118 12.09 9.58 -19.79
N ALA A 119 12.37 10.88 -19.78
CA ALA A 119 12.25 11.73 -18.59
C ALA A 119 10.86 11.67 -17.93
N GLN A 120 9.79 11.52 -18.72
CA GLN A 120 8.43 11.43 -18.20
C GLN A 120 8.20 10.14 -17.38
N GLN A 121 8.66 8.99 -17.88
CA GLN A 121 8.51 7.69 -17.21
C GLN A 121 9.45 7.58 -16.01
N ASP A 122 10.64 8.17 -16.08
CA ASP A 122 11.56 8.23 -14.95
C ASP A 122 10.98 9.08 -13.79
N ALA A 123 10.41 10.25 -14.11
CA ALA A 123 9.69 11.07 -13.13
C ALA A 123 8.48 10.32 -12.53
N ALA A 124 7.75 9.55 -13.35
CA ALA A 124 6.65 8.71 -12.86
C ALA A 124 7.14 7.62 -11.90
N LEU A 125 8.22 6.91 -12.24
CA LEU A 125 8.84 5.92 -11.37
C LEU A 125 9.28 6.54 -10.03
N HIS A 126 9.91 7.71 -10.07
CA HIS A 126 10.29 8.44 -8.87
C HIS A 126 9.09 8.81 -7.99
N LYS A 127 8.01 9.31 -8.59
CA LYS A 127 6.77 9.62 -7.87
C LYS A 127 6.18 8.38 -7.21
N ILE A 128 6.09 7.27 -7.94
CA ILE A 128 5.57 6.00 -7.44
C ILE A 128 6.43 5.50 -6.26
N SER A 129 7.75 5.48 -6.42
CA SER A 129 8.69 5.03 -5.39
C SER A 129 8.55 5.86 -4.10
N ASN A 130 8.44 7.18 -4.22
CA ASN A 130 8.23 8.07 -3.07
C ASN A 130 6.87 7.83 -2.38
N LEU A 131 5.81 7.55 -3.15
CA LEU A 131 4.50 7.22 -2.59
C LEU A 131 4.50 5.88 -1.85
N TYR A 132 5.22 4.87 -2.35
CA TYR A 132 5.42 3.62 -1.61
C TYR A 132 6.19 3.87 -0.31
N LEU A 133 7.23 4.70 -0.32
CA LEU A 133 7.96 5.06 0.91
C LEU A 133 7.02 5.71 1.94
N LEU A 134 6.21 6.70 1.52
CA LEU A 134 5.20 7.31 2.38
C LEU A 134 4.23 6.26 2.93
N THR A 135 3.77 5.35 2.08
CA THR A 135 2.83 4.29 2.48
C THR A 135 3.46 3.31 3.48
N CYS A 136 4.75 2.99 3.32
CA CYS A 136 5.50 2.17 4.27
C CYS A 136 5.62 2.84 5.64
N ILE A 137 5.88 4.16 5.67
CA ILE A 137 5.93 4.93 6.92
C ILE A 137 4.57 4.90 7.62
N LEU A 138 3.49 5.15 6.88
CA LEU A 138 2.13 5.08 7.42
C LEU A 138 1.75 3.67 7.88
N GLY A 139 2.12 2.64 7.11
CA GLY A 139 1.88 1.23 7.45
C GLY A 139 2.65 0.80 8.70
N PHE A 140 3.89 1.26 8.85
CA PHE A 140 4.67 1.07 10.08
C PHE A 140 4.00 1.75 11.27
N LEU A 141 3.52 2.99 11.11
CA LEU A 141 2.77 3.69 12.15
C LEU A 141 1.50 2.92 12.56
N ILE A 142 0.76 2.34 11.61
CA ILE A 142 -0.37 1.45 11.91
C ILE A 142 0.05 0.26 12.77
N PHE A 143 1.14 -0.43 12.42
CA PHE A 143 1.61 -1.56 13.22
C PHE A 143 2.01 -1.14 14.63
N VAL A 144 2.68 0.01 14.78
CA VAL A 144 2.96 0.59 16.10
C VAL A 144 1.67 0.84 16.88
N LEU A 145 0.65 1.44 16.25
CA LEU A 145 -0.64 1.70 16.88
C LEU A 145 -1.38 0.40 17.26
N MET A 146 -1.26 -0.65 16.46
CA MET A 146 -1.87 -1.95 16.76
C MET A 146 -1.17 -2.68 17.92
N ILE A 147 0.16 -2.53 18.05
CA ILE A 147 0.96 -3.20 19.09
C ILE A 147 0.93 -2.44 20.41
N ILE A 148 1.17 -1.11 20.39
CA ILE A 148 1.22 -0.24 21.58
C ILE A 148 -0.20 0.23 21.98
N LYS A 149 -1.24 -0.49 21.53
CA LYS A 149 -2.62 -0.26 21.94
C LYS A 149 -2.67 -0.01 23.47
N PRO A 150 -3.37 1.04 23.96
CA PRO A 150 -3.52 1.29 25.39
C PRO A 150 -4.04 0.05 26.13
N ALA A 151 -3.74 -0.10 27.42
CA ALA A 151 -4.28 -1.19 28.24
C ALA A 151 -5.65 -0.82 28.82
#